data_AF-A0A3S3UC85-F1
#
_entry.id   AF-A0A3S3UC85-F1
#
_cell.length_a   1.000
_cell.length_b   1.000
_cell.length_c   1.000
_cell.angle_alpha   90.00
_cell.angle_beta   90.00
_cell.angle_gamma   90.00
#
_symmetry.space_group_name_H-M   'P 1'
#
loop_
_entity.id
_entity.type
_entity.pdbx_description
1 polymer ?
#
loop_
_entity_poly.entity_id
_entity_poly.type
_entity_poly.pdbx_seq_one_letter_code
_entity_poly.pdbx_strand_id
1 'polypeptide(L)'
;MKTIAVRDLTKCTKDCLCLYVCPTGATDTEDGKIDTDKCIDDCRQCVDACPSGAMSLVSEEVPKIYPPQHYRENAVRQKMYKLADSKLRQEQIAKALHEESTDENEKTFLKGIAKSNRLMAEDLMREGGYLLPQSNNVKALLSYLQESDFPEAEQDTLKKLLRHTTGKLLGLL
;
A
#
# COMPACT_ATOMS: atom_id res chain seq x y z
N MET A 1 -8.95 -20.35 -11.86
CA MET A 1 -8.85 -18.92 -11.49
C MET A 1 -10.25 -18.47 -11.15
N LYS A 2 -10.56 -18.30 -9.86
CA LYS A 2 -11.88 -17.87 -9.41
C LYS A 2 -11.91 -16.35 -9.31
N THR A 3 -12.91 -15.68 -9.83
CA THR A 3 -13.15 -14.24 -9.68
C THR A 3 -14.13 -14.01 -8.54
N ILE A 4 -13.72 -13.23 -7.54
CA ILE A 4 -14.49 -12.92 -6.34
C ILE A 4 -14.79 -11.42 -6.26
N ALA A 5 -15.85 -11.06 -5.54
CA ALA A 5 -16.15 -9.66 -5.25
C ALA A 5 -15.32 -9.15 -4.07
N VAL A 6 -14.92 -7.89 -4.11
CA VAL A 6 -14.33 -7.14 -2.98
C VAL A 6 -15.10 -5.85 -2.74
N ARG A 7 -15.10 -5.36 -1.49
CA ARG A 7 -15.78 -4.14 -1.06
C ARG A 7 -14.77 -3.09 -0.60
N ASP A 8 -14.78 -1.93 -1.23
CA ASP A 8 -14.08 -0.74 -0.77
C ASP A 8 -14.93 -0.01 0.28
N LEU A 9 -14.53 -0.13 1.55
CA LEU A 9 -15.25 0.46 2.67
C LEU A 9 -15.25 2.00 2.64
N THR A 10 -14.29 2.62 1.93
CA THR A 10 -14.23 4.10 1.81
C THR A 10 -15.28 4.65 0.84
N LYS A 11 -15.75 3.82 -0.10
CA LYS A 11 -16.81 4.16 -1.07
C LYS A 11 -18.19 3.67 -0.66
N CYS A 12 -18.27 2.75 0.31
CA CYS A 12 -19.52 2.11 0.70
C CYS A 12 -20.46 3.10 1.43
N THR A 13 -21.60 3.39 0.81
CA THR A 13 -22.67 4.28 1.31
C THR A 13 -23.71 3.58 2.19
N LYS A 14 -23.57 2.27 2.42
CA LYS A 14 -24.46 1.45 3.27
C LYS A 14 -25.92 1.35 2.81
N ASP A 15 -26.18 1.49 1.51
CA ASP A 15 -27.49 1.14 0.92
C ASP A 15 -27.78 -0.37 0.98
N CYS A 16 -26.74 -1.19 1.18
CA CYS A 16 -26.79 -2.62 1.47
C CYS A 16 -27.57 -3.50 0.47
N LEU A 17 -27.85 -3.02 -0.75
CA LEU A 17 -28.46 -3.81 -1.83
C LEU A 17 -27.69 -5.11 -2.13
N CYS A 18 -26.36 -5.08 -1.98
CA CYS A 18 -25.49 -6.24 -2.13
C CYS A 18 -25.85 -7.42 -1.20
N LEU A 19 -26.49 -7.19 -0.05
CA LEU A 19 -26.96 -8.25 0.84
C LEU A 19 -28.13 -9.02 0.21
N TYR A 20 -29.06 -8.30 -0.41
CA TYR A 20 -30.28 -8.89 -0.98
C TYR A 20 -30.03 -9.65 -2.28
N VAL A 21 -29.06 -9.21 -3.08
CA VAL A 21 -28.76 -9.84 -4.38
C VAL A 21 -27.71 -10.94 -4.28
N CYS A 22 -27.10 -11.18 -3.12
CA CYS A 22 -26.06 -12.20 -3.01
C CYS A 22 -26.69 -13.58 -2.78
N PRO A 23 -26.58 -14.54 -3.72
CA PRO A 23 -27.27 -15.83 -3.59
C PRO A 23 -26.67 -16.75 -2.51
N THR A 24 -25.42 -16.49 -2.09
CA THR A 24 -24.70 -17.33 -1.11
C THR A 24 -24.51 -16.65 0.24
N GLY A 25 -24.97 -15.41 0.39
CA GLY A 25 -24.73 -14.61 1.59
C GLY A 25 -23.26 -14.19 1.77
N ALA A 26 -22.43 -14.24 0.72
CA ALA A 26 -21.02 -13.82 0.79
C ALA A 26 -20.81 -12.34 1.14
N THR A 27 -21.83 -11.50 0.94
CA THR A 27 -21.80 -10.07 1.24
C THR A 27 -22.20 -9.74 2.68
N ASP A 28 -22.72 -10.72 3.41
CA ASP A 28 -23.29 -10.61 4.76
C ASP A 28 -22.24 -10.93 5.82
N THR A 29 -21.46 -9.92 6.16
CA THR A 29 -20.35 -9.99 7.12
C THR A 29 -20.34 -8.75 8.01
N GLU A 30 -19.98 -8.97 9.28
CA GLU A 30 -19.92 -7.90 10.29
C GLU A 30 -18.80 -6.89 10.02
N ASP A 31 -17.66 -7.35 9.49
CA ASP A 31 -16.52 -6.48 9.18
C ASP A 31 -16.65 -5.78 7.81
N GLY A 32 -17.74 -6.05 7.10
CA GLY A 32 -18.05 -5.48 5.80
C GLY A 32 -17.17 -6.01 4.66
N LYS A 33 -16.33 -7.03 4.87
CA LYS A 33 -15.54 -7.65 3.80
C LYS A 33 -16.30 -8.79 3.16
N ILE A 34 -16.08 -9.05 1.88
CA ILE A 34 -16.73 -10.19 1.22
C ILE A 34 -16.13 -11.50 1.74
N ASP A 35 -16.98 -12.43 2.14
CA ASP A 35 -16.64 -13.80 2.48
C ASP A 35 -16.26 -14.54 1.19
N THR A 36 -14.95 -14.73 0.99
CA THR A 36 -14.40 -15.28 -0.26
C THR A 36 -14.71 -16.77 -0.44
N ASP A 37 -14.94 -17.48 0.66
CA ASP A 37 -15.24 -18.91 0.66
C ASP A 37 -16.66 -19.15 0.15
N LYS A 38 -17.59 -18.27 0.52
CA LYS A 38 -18.98 -18.28 0.01
C LYS A 38 -19.14 -17.59 -1.33
N CYS A 39 -18.25 -16.69 -1.72
CA CYS A 39 -18.33 -15.99 -3.00
C CYS A 39 -18.18 -17.01 -4.15
N ILE A 40 -19.00 -16.91 -5.20
CA ILE A 40 -18.96 -17.83 -6.34
C ILE A 40 -18.37 -17.15 -7.58
N ASP A 41 -17.68 -17.95 -8.40
CA ASP A 41 -16.93 -17.50 -9.56
C ASP A 41 -17.81 -16.73 -10.56
N ASP A 42 -17.33 -15.57 -11.03
CA ASP A 42 -17.95 -14.72 -12.06
C ASP A 42 -19.45 -14.36 -11.87
N CYS A 43 -19.97 -14.41 -10.64
CA CYS A 43 -21.39 -14.12 -10.37
C CYS A 43 -21.77 -12.63 -10.51
N ARG A 44 -20.93 -11.71 -10.02
CA ARG A 44 -21.03 -10.25 -10.19
C ARG A 44 -22.29 -9.52 -9.68
N GLN A 45 -23.35 -10.20 -9.24
CA GLN A 45 -24.63 -9.55 -8.88
C GLN A 45 -24.49 -8.40 -7.87
N CYS A 46 -23.67 -8.57 -6.83
CA CYS A 46 -23.41 -7.53 -5.84
C CYS A 46 -22.64 -6.31 -6.38
N VAL A 47 -21.84 -6.50 -7.43
CA VAL A 47 -21.10 -5.43 -8.12
C VAL A 47 -22.07 -4.59 -8.93
N ASP A 48 -22.93 -5.22 -9.71
CA ASP A 48 -23.87 -4.52 -10.59
C ASP A 48 -25.00 -3.83 -9.79
N ALA A 49 -25.37 -4.36 -8.62
CA ALA A 49 -26.39 -3.77 -7.75
C ALA A 49 -25.88 -2.62 -6.86
N CYS A 50 -24.57 -2.38 -6.77
CA CYS A 50 -24.02 -1.40 -5.83
C CYS A 50 -24.13 0.04 -6.39
N PRO A 51 -24.99 0.92 -5.82
CA PRO A 51 -25.23 2.25 -6.38
C PRO A 51 -24.03 3.18 -6.21
N SER A 52 -23.20 2.96 -5.18
CA SER A 52 -21.98 3.74 -4.93
C SER A 52 -20.74 3.25 -5.69
N GLY A 53 -20.84 2.15 -6.44
CA GLY A 53 -19.68 1.56 -7.11
C GLY A 53 -18.59 1.11 -6.13
N ALA A 54 -18.96 0.78 -4.88
CA ALA A 54 -18.03 0.34 -3.84
C ALA A 54 -17.56 -1.12 -4.02
N MET A 55 -18.15 -1.84 -4.97
CA MET A 55 -17.90 -3.26 -5.21
C MET A 55 -17.11 -3.43 -6.51
N SER A 56 -16.20 -4.40 -6.55
CA SER A 56 -15.45 -4.74 -7.77
C SER A 56 -15.15 -6.24 -7.82
N LEU A 57 -14.97 -6.78 -9.02
CA LEU A 57 -14.48 -8.14 -9.21
C LEU A 57 -12.96 -8.16 -9.27
N VAL A 58 -12.36 -9.10 -8.56
CA VAL A 58 -10.92 -9.38 -8.60
C VAL A 58 -10.72 -10.89 -8.66
N SER A 59 -9.73 -11.36 -9.40
CA SER A 59 -9.37 -12.78 -9.36
C SER A 59 -8.85 -13.11 -7.96
N GLU A 60 -9.25 -14.23 -7.35
CA GLU A 60 -8.87 -14.71 -6.02
C GLU A 60 -7.34 -14.80 -5.82
N GLU A 61 -6.59 -14.94 -6.92
CA GLU A 61 -5.13 -14.96 -6.94
C GLU A 61 -4.50 -13.55 -7.05
N VAL A 62 -5.23 -12.54 -7.55
CA VAL A 62 -4.75 -11.15 -7.67
C VAL A 62 -4.49 -10.50 -6.30
N PRO A 63 -5.27 -10.75 -5.23
CA PRO A 63 -4.88 -10.37 -3.87
C PRO A 63 -3.57 -11.02 -3.41
N LYS A 64 -3.17 -12.15 -3.99
CA LYS A 64 -2.02 -12.96 -3.54
C LYS A 64 -0.75 -12.71 -4.34
N ILE A 65 -0.85 -12.23 -5.57
CA ILE A 65 0.31 -11.94 -6.44
C ILE A 65 0.03 -10.68 -7.28
N TYR A 66 0.36 -9.48 -6.78
CA TYR A 66 0.50 -8.34 -7.72
C TYR A 66 1.58 -8.70 -8.75
N PRO A 67 1.45 -8.22 -10.01
CA PRO A 67 2.46 -8.43 -11.02
C PRO A 67 3.85 -8.00 -10.51
N PRO A 68 4.94 -8.58 -11.05
CA PRO A 68 6.26 -8.13 -10.69
C PRO A 68 6.39 -6.62 -10.93
N GLN A 69 7.08 -5.94 -10.01
CA GLN A 69 7.37 -4.51 -10.14
C GLN A 69 7.98 -4.24 -11.52
N HIS A 70 7.47 -3.21 -12.20
CA HIS A 70 7.98 -2.84 -13.52
C HIS A 70 9.49 -2.63 -13.49
N TYR A 71 10.18 -3.27 -14.42
CA TYR A 71 11.62 -3.13 -14.57
C TYR A 71 11.98 -1.68 -14.92
N ARG A 72 13.06 -1.19 -14.32
CA ARG A 72 13.74 0.04 -14.70
C ARG A 72 15.21 -0.25 -14.86
N GLU A 73 15.84 0.39 -15.84
CA GLU A 73 17.29 0.30 -16.01
C GLU A 73 18.02 0.80 -14.76
N ASN A 74 19.15 0.17 -14.44
CA ASN A 74 19.99 0.54 -13.30
C ASN A 74 20.39 2.02 -13.33
N ALA A 75 20.77 2.54 -14.49
CA ALA A 75 21.19 3.93 -14.66
C ALA A 75 20.05 4.92 -14.32
N VAL A 76 18.80 4.58 -14.67
CA VAL A 76 17.62 5.38 -14.34
C VAL A 76 17.36 5.33 -12.83
N ARG A 77 17.36 4.13 -12.23
CA ARG A 77 17.15 3.98 -10.77
C ARG A 77 18.18 4.77 -9.96
N GLN A 78 19.46 4.70 -10.33
CA GLN A 78 20.52 5.43 -9.64
C GLN A 78 20.31 6.96 -9.69
N LYS A 79 19.86 7.50 -10.83
CA LYS A 79 19.51 8.93 -10.93
C LYS A 79 18.32 9.27 -10.04
N MET A 80 17.31 8.41 -9.98
CA MET A 80 16.15 8.60 -9.09
C MET A 80 16.55 8.58 -7.62
N TYR A 81 17.42 7.66 -7.20
CA TYR A 81 17.90 7.61 -5.82
C TYR A 81 18.75 8.83 -5.46
N LYS A 82 19.61 9.31 -6.36
CA LYS A 82 20.35 10.57 -6.16
C LYS A 82 19.41 11.77 -6.04
N LEU A 83 18.34 11.80 -6.83
CA LEU A 83 17.34 12.86 -6.72
C LEU A 83 16.55 12.76 -5.41
N ALA A 84 16.14 11.56 -5.01
CA ALA A 84 15.43 11.33 -3.74
C ALA A 84 16.27 11.78 -2.54
N ASP A 85 17.57 11.43 -2.52
CA ASP A 85 18.53 11.88 -1.51
C ASP A 85 18.64 13.43 -1.49
N SER A 86 18.73 14.06 -2.67
CA SER A 86 18.69 15.53 -2.74
C SER A 86 17.39 16.12 -2.18
N LYS A 87 16.23 15.47 -2.35
CA LYS A 87 14.96 15.92 -1.78
C LYS A 87 14.92 15.75 -0.27
N LEU A 88 15.42 14.64 0.26
CA LEU A 88 15.51 14.42 1.71
C LEU A 88 16.43 15.43 2.40
N ARG A 89 17.57 15.80 1.77
CA ARG A 89 18.43 16.88 2.30
C ARG A 89 17.71 18.22 2.34
N GLN A 90 16.99 18.57 1.27
CA GLN A 90 16.21 19.81 1.23
C GLN A 90 15.07 19.80 2.26
N GLU A 91 14.42 18.65 2.48
CA GLU A 91 13.44 18.48 3.56
C GLU A 91 14.06 18.74 4.94
N GLN A 92 15.24 18.15 5.22
CA GLN A 92 15.94 18.34 6.50
C GLN A 92 16.31 19.81 6.74
N ILE A 93 16.86 20.48 5.72
CA ILE A 93 17.19 21.90 5.78
C ILE A 93 15.92 22.73 6.04
N ALA A 94 14.83 22.47 5.31
CA ALA A 94 13.58 23.19 5.49
C ALA A 94 12.99 22.98 6.90
N LYS A 95 13.12 21.78 7.49
CA LYS A 95 12.71 21.50 8.86
C LYS A 95 13.56 22.26 9.89
N ALA A 96 14.89 22.25 9.73
CA ALA A 96 15.78 22.99 10.62
C ALA A 96 15.48 24.50 10.60
N LEU A 97 15.34 25.09 9.40
CA LEU A 97 14.97 26.50 9.26
C LEU A 97 13.58 26.80 9.83
N HIS A 98 12.63 25.86 9.73
CA HIS A 98 11.30 26.03 10.29
C HIS A 98 11.33 26.11 11.83
N GLU A 99 12.20 25.31 12.46
CA GLU A 99 12.40 25.31 13.92
C GLU A 99 13.11 26.58 14.40
N GLU A 100 14.01 27.15 13.60
CA GLU A 100 14.77 28.37 13.93
C GLU A 100 13.99 29.67 13.65
N SER A 101 13.09 29.67 12.66
CA SER A 101 12.37 30.89 12.26
C SER A 101 11.39 31.36 13.33
N THR A 102 11.29 32.68 13.49
CA THR A 102 10.29 33.34 14.35
C THR A 102 9.10 33.90 13.56
N ASP A 103 9.18 33.91 12.23
CA ASP A 103 8.12 34.45 11.36
C ASP A 103 7.12 33.36 10.95
N GLU A 104 5.84 33.60 11.20
CA GLU A 104 4.79 32.59 10.99
C GLU A 104 4.53 32.30 9.49
N ASN A 105 4.75 33.27 8.61
CA ASN A 105 4.62 33.04 7.16
C ASN A 105 5.79 32.19 6.64
N GLU A 106 7.01 32.49 7.09
CA GLU A 106 8.21 31.72 6.76
C GLU A 106 8.08 30.29 7.28
N LYS A 107 7.64 30.09 8.53
CA LYS A 107 7.35 28.76 9.08
C LYS A 107 6.36 27.98 8.21
N THR A 108 5.26 28.62 7.81
CA THR A 108 4.23 28.00 6.96
C THR A 108 4.81 27.60 5.61
N PHE A 109 5.60 28.47 4.99
CA PHE A 109 6.28 28.20 3.73
C PHE A 109 7.26 27.02 3.84
N LEU A 110 8.13 27.03 4.84
CA LEU A 110 9.13 25.98 5.08
C LEU A 110 8.48 24.62 5.36
N LYS A 111 7.38 24.59 6.11
CA LYS A 111 6.57 23.37 6.32
C LYS A 111 6.03 22.83 4.98
N GLY A 112 5.57 23.70 4.10
CA GLY A 112 5.15 23.34 2.74
C GLY A 112 6.28 22.73 1.91
N ILE A 113 7.47 23.35 1.93
CA ILE A 113 8.67 22.84 1.24
C ILE A 113 9.07 21.47 1.78
N ALA A 114 9.11 21.29 3.10
CA ALA A 114 9.43 20.01 3.73
C ALA A 114 8.46 18.92 3.29
N LYS A 115 7.14 19.21 3.30
CA LYS A 115 6.13 18.23 2.87
C LYS A 115 6.23 17.91 1.37
N SER A 116 6.44 18.92 0.53
CA SER A 116 6.62 18.73 -0.92
C SER A 116 7.82 17.83 -1.23
N ASN A 117 8.97 18.10 -0.59
CA ASN A 117 10.17 17.30 -0.75
C ASN A 117 10.00 15.86 -0.27
N ARG A 118 9.31 15.64 0.87
CA ARG A 118 8.98 14.30 1.38
C ARG A 118 8.18 13.50 0.34
N LEU A 119 7.11 14.08 -0.19
CA LEU A 119 6.25 13.41 -1.17
C LEU A 119 7.02 13.06 -2.46
N MET A 120 7.83 13.99 -2.97
CA MET A 120 8.67 13.72 -4.14
C MET A 120 9.69 12.61 -3.88
N ALA A 121 10.31 12.58 -2.69
CA ALA A 121 11.25 11.52 -2.33
C ALA A 121 10.55 10.16 -2.24
N GLU A 122 9.37 10.10 -1.61
CA GLU A 122 8.55 8.88 -1.53
C GLU A 122 8.14 8.37 -2.91
N ASP A 123 7.67 9.25 -3.79
CA ASP A 123 7.33 8.91 -5.18
C ASP A 123 8.54 8.36 -5.94
N LEU A 124 9.71 9.01 -5.82
CA LEU A 124 10.94 8.55 -6.46
C LEU A 124 11.38 7.18 -5.96
N MET A 125 11.25 6.89 -4.66
CA MET A 125 11.58 5.58 -4.10
C MET A 125 10.57 4.51 -4.54
N ARG A 126 9.28 4.85 -4.52
CA ARG A 126 8.19 3.99 -4.99
C ARG A 126 8.43 3.55 -6.43
N GLU A 127 8.63 4.53 -7.31
CA GLU A 127 8.90 4.29 -8.73
C GLU A 127 10.27 3.65 -8.95
N GLY A 128 11.27 3.97 -8.12
CA GLY A 128 12.60 3.37 -8.12
C GLY A 128 12.64 1.88 -7.77
N GLY A 129 11.50 1.28 -7.41
CA GLY A 129 11.34 -0.16 -7.27
C GLY A 129 10.89 -0.62 -5.88
N TYR A 130 10.33 0.28 -5.06
CA TYR A 130 9.82 -0.03 -3.73
C TYR A 130 8.29 0.10 -3.62
N LEU A 131 7.57 0.20 -4.74
CA LEU A 131 6.10 0.29 -4.77
C LEU A 131 5.40 -0.95 -4.22
N LEU A 132 5.85 -2.14 -4.64
CA LEU A 132 5.19 -3.39 -4.28
C LEU A 132 5.88 -4.07 -3.08
N PRO A 133 5.13 -4.44 -2.03
CA PRO A 133 5.68 -5.08 -0.84
C PRO A 133 6.44 -6.38 -1.12
N GLN A 134 6.02 -7.17 -2.11
CA GLN A 134 6.66 -8.43 -2.49
C GLN A 134 7.84 -8.29 -3.46
N SER A 135 8.20 -7.06 -3.85
CA SER A 135 9.31 -6.82 -4.77
C SER A 135 10.65 -7.30 -4.18
N ASN A 136 11.57 -7.71 -5.05
CA ASN A 136 12.89 -8.18 -4.62
C ASN A 136 13.67 -7.10 -3.86
N ASN A 137 13.48 -5.82 -4.19
CA ASN A 137 14.12 -4.70 -3.50
C ASN A 137 13.63 -4.57 -2.05
N VAL A 138 12.31 -4.68 -1.83
CA VAL A 138 11.75 -4.65 -0.46
C VAL A 138 12.22 -5.86 0.32
N LYS A 139 12.20 -7.06 -0.26
CA LYS A 139 12.72 -8.27 0.40
C LYS A 139 14.19 -8.13 0.80
N ALA A 140 15.03 -7.67 -0.12
CA ALA A 140 16.45 -7.45 0.14
C ALA A 140 16.67 -6.41 1.25
N LEU A 141 15.91 -5.31 1.24
CA LEU A 141 15.96 -4.30 2.30
C LEU A 141 15.57 -4.88 3.67
N LEU A 142 14.44 -5.58 3.75
CA LEU A 142 13.97 -6.15 5.03
C LEU A 142 14.91 -7.24 5.55
N SER A 143 15.46 -8.10 4.67
CA SER A 143 16.47 -9.09 5.06
C SER A 143 17.75 -8.42 5.57
N TYR A 144 18.22 -7.38 4.88
CA TYR A 144 19.37 -6.59 5.34
C TYR A 144 19.13 -5.98 6.72
N LEU A 145 17.94 -5.40 6.95
CA LEU A 145 17.58 -4.85 8.27
C LEU A 145 17.54 -5.93 9.35
N GLN A 146 17.13 -7.15 9.01
CA GLN A 146 17.07 -8.25 9.98
C GLN A 146 18.47 -8.70 10.42
N GLU A 147 19.45 -8.64 9.51
CA GLU A 147 20.84 -9.01 9.77
C GLU A 147 21.68 -7.86 10.35
N SER A 148 21.17 -6.63 10.29
CA SER A 148 21.81 -5.44 10.86
C SER A 148 21.49 -5.26 12.35
N ASP A 149 22.18 -4.34 13.02
CA ASP A 149 21.88 -3.93 14.41
C ASP A 149 20.56 -3.12 14.47
N PHE A 150 19.45 -3.81 14.19
CA PHE A 150 18.11 -3.23 14.12
C PHE A 150 17.42 -3.33 15.48
N PRO A 151 16.75 -2.26 15.94
CA PRO A 151 16.23 -2.17 17.32
C PRO A 151 15.40 -3.40 17.72
N GLU A 152 15.73 -3.99 18.87
CA GLU A 152 15.05 -5.20 19.36
C GLU A 152 13.53 -5.00 19.46
N ALA A 153 13.10 -3.80 19.87
CA ALA A 153 11.70 -3.40 19.95
C ALA A 153 10.94 -3.50 18.60
N GLU A 154 11.64 -3.44 17.47
CA GLU A 154 11.04 -3.47 16.14
C GLU A 154 11.20 -4.84 15.43
N GLN A 155 11.92 -5.79 16.03
CA GLN A 155 12.19 -7.11 15.44
C GLN A 155 10.91 -7.91 15.14
N ASP A 156 9.88 -7.80 16.00
CA ASP A 156 8.58 -8.45 15.75
C ASP A 156 7.87 -7.88 14.53
N THR A 157 7.88 -6.54 14.39
CA THR A 157 7.32 -5.84 13.22
C THR A 157 8.06 -6.24 11.95
N LEU A 158 9.39 -6.29 11.99
CA LEU A 158 10.21 -6.69 10.84
C LEU A 158 9.90 -8.14 10.39
N LYS A 159 9.78 -9.07 11.34
CA LYS A 159 9.38 -10.46 11.06
C LYS A 159 7.98 -10.53 10.44
N LYS A 160 7.02 -9.73 10.91
CA LYS A 160 5.68 -9.64 10.30
C LYS A 160 5.76 -9.14 8.85
N LEU A 161 6.48 -8.05 8.61
CA LEU A 161 6.66 -7.48 7.26
C LEU A 161 7.28 -8.51 6.30
N LEU A 162 8.37 -9.18 6.71
CA LEU A 162 9.00 -10.24 5.92
C LEU A 162 8.02 -11.37 5.55
N ARG A 163 7.20 -11.84 6.50
CA ARG A 163 6.15 -12.84 6.21
C ARG A 163 5.19 -12.33 5.14
N HIS A 164 4.70 -11.10 5.26
CA HIS A 164 3.78 -10.50 4.30
C HIS A 164 4.38 -10.33 2.89
N THR A 165 5.69 -10.07 2.77
CA THR A 165 6.35 -9.94 1.45
C THR A 165 6.45 -11.25 0.66
N THR A 166 6.29 -12.40 1.31
CA THR A 166 6.40 -13.73 0.67
C THR A 166 5.07 -14.23 0.08
N GLY A 167 3.99 -13.46 0.19
CA GLY A 167 2.65 -13.91 -0.22
C GLY A 167 2.07 -15.02 0.66
N LYS A 168 2.81 -15.50 1.67
CA LYS A 168 2.28 -16.34 2.74
C LYS A 168 1.51 -15.45 3.72
N LEU A 169 0.25 -15.19 3.40
CA LEU A 169 -0.71 -14.84 4.45
C LEU A 169 -0.69 -15.96 5.49
N LEU A 170 -0.68 -15.55 6.76
CA LEU A 170 -0.82 -16.41 7.92
C LEU A 170 -1.94 -17.44 7.71
N GLY A 171 -1.60 -18.73 7.67
CA GLY A 171 -2.54 -19.81 8.01
C GLY A 171 -3.28 -20.54 6.90
N LEU A 172 -2.62 -20.89 5.77
CA LEU A 172 -3.10 -21.96 4.90
C LEU A 172 -1.95 -22.95 4.61
N LEU A 173 -1.67 -23.78 5.60
CA LEU A 173 -1.22 -25.16 5.47
C LEU A 173 -2.30 -26.04 6.12
#